data_AF-A0A0J1BE77-F1
#
_entry.id   AF-A0A0J1BE77-F1
#
_cell.length_a   1.000
_cell.length_b   1.000
_cell.length_c   1.000
_cell.angle_alpha   90.00
_cell.angle_beta   90.00
_cell.angle_gamma   90.00
#
_symmetry.space_group_name_H-M   'P 1'
#
loop_
_entity.id
_entity.type
_entity.pdbx_description
1 polymer ?
#
loop_
_entity_poly.entity_id
_entity_poly.type
_entity_poly.pdbx_seq_one_letter_code
_entity_poly.pdbx_strand_id
1 'polypeptide(L)' 'MRTAMADSDRFVVQLDYVDSKGKRTRRTVSPIRFGAADRFLGLCLCREEPRQFHLSRCSNFQLLDADDVIMPVEMVELD' A
#
# COMPACT_ATOMS: atom_id res chain seq x y z
N MET A 1 -0.71 -0.86 -9.30
CA MET A 1 -0.49 0.53 -8.85
C MET A 1 -1.29 1.57 -9.64
N ARG A 2 -0.94 1.88 -10.90
CA ARG A 2 -1.69 2.88 -11.69
C ARG A 2 -3.20 2.56 -11.78
N THR A 3 -3.54 1.29 -11.95
CA THR A 3 -4.94 0.82 -11.98
C THR A 3 -5.71 1.19 -10.71
N ALA A 4 -5.19 0.85 -9.53
CA ALA A 4 -5.83 1.20 -8.26
C ALA A 4 -5.88 2.70 -7.97
N MET A 5 -4.98 3.50 -8.53
CA MET A 5 -5.08 4.97 -8.43
C MET A 5 -6.16 5.55 -9.35
N ALA A 6 -6.42 4.89 -10.49
CA ALA A 6 -7.42 5.34 -11.45
C ALA A 6 -8.84 4.89 -11.08
N ASP A 7 -8.97 3.79 -10.35
CA ASP A 7 -10.23 3.19 -9.92
C ASP A 7 -10.08 2.66 -8.47
N SER A 8 -10.04 3.60 -7.53
CA SER A 8 -9.81 3.32 -6.10
C SER A 8 -11.01 2.75 -5.38
N ASP A 9 -12.20 2.91 -5.95
CA ASP A 9 -13.44 2.32 -5.41
C ASP A 9 -13.47 0.82 -5.67
N ARG A 10 -12.85 0.36 -6.76
CA ARG A 10 -12.77 -1.05 -7.12
C ARG A 10 -11.51 -1.75 -6.64
N PHE A 11 -10.39 -1.04 -6.55
CA PHE A 11 -9.11 -1.70 -6.32
C PHE A 11 -8.28 -1.08 -5.20
N VAL A 12 -7.69 -1.96 -4.40
CA VAL A 12 -6.59 -1.65 -3.50
C VAL A 12 -5.35 -2.44 -3.89
N VAL A 13 -4.20 -2.13 -3.27
CA VAL A 13 -2.94 -2.80 -3.55
C VAL A 13 -2.39 -3.42 -2.28
N GLN A 14 -2.12 -4.72 -2.33
CA GLN A 14 -1.26 -5.37 -1.34
C GLN A 14 0.19 -5.34 -1.82
N LEU A 15 1.10 -5.06 -0.91
CA LEU A 15 2.54 -5.01 -1.17
C LEU A 15 3.33 -5.41 0.08
N ASP A 16 4.55 -5.89 -0.14
CA ASP A 16 5.55 -6.01 0.91
C ASP A 16 6.34 -4.69 0.97
N TYR A 17 6.47 -4.13 2.16
CA TYR A 17 7.16 -2.87 2.43
C TYR A 17 8.28 -3.06 3.45
N VAL A 18 9.47 -2.56 3.12
CA VAL A 18 10.60 -2.44 4.04
C VAL A 18 10.65 -1.01 4.58
N ASP A 19 10.58 -0.84 5.90
CA ASP A 19 10.67 0.49 6.51
C ASP A 19 12.12 1.01 6.60
N SER A 20 12.32 2.21 7.14
CA SER A 20 13.66 2.79 7.29
C SER A 20 14.56 2.07 8.30
N LYS A 21 13.99 1.21 9.14
CA LYS A 21 14.71 0.38 10.13
C LYS A 21 14.99 -1.03 9.58
N GLY A 22 14.61 -1.31 8.34
CA GLY A 22 14.78 -2.63 7.71
C GLY A 22 13.65 -3.61 8.03
N LYS A 23 12.62 -3.20 8.80
CA LYS A 23 11.51 -4.10 9.13
C LYS A 23 10.64 -4.32 7.89
N ARG A 24 10.47 -5.58 7.51
CA ARG A 24 9.65 -5.98 6.36
C ARG A 24 8.25 -6.35 6.81
N THR A 25 7.25 -5.88 6.08
CA THR A 25 5.85 -6.07 6.44
C THR A 25 4.97 -6.16 5.21
N ARG A 26 3.85 -6.89 5.28
CA ARG A 26 2.78 -6.81 4.30
C ARG A 26 1.83 -5.67 4.63
N ARG A 27 1.40 -4.95 3.60
CA ARG A 27 0.53 -3.77 3.70
C ARG A 27 -0.52 -3.85 2.63
N THR A 28 -1.77 -3.55 2.99
CA THR A 28 -2.80 -3.20 2.01
C THR A 28 -2.97 -1.68 2.02
N VAL A 29 -2.92 -1.07 0.84
CA VAL A 29 -2.95 0.39 0.65
C VAL A 29 -3.94 0.76 -0.46
N SER A 30 -4.70 1.82 -0.26
CA SER A 30 -5.44 2.50 -1.33
C SER A 30 -4.59 3.67 -1.83
N PRO A 31 -3.98 3.56 -3.02
CA PRO A 31 -3.04 4.55 -3.50
C PRO A 31 -3.74 5.79 -4.08
N ILE A 32 -3.28 6.98 -3.70
CA ILE A 32 -3.95 8.25 -4.01
C ILE A 32 -3.28 8.95 -5.20
N ARG A 33 -1.96 9.14 -5.14
CA ARG A 33 -1.20 9.79 -6.22
C ARG A 33 0.28 9.47 -6.17
N PHE A 34 0.95 9.55 -7.31
CA PHE A 34 2.41 9.63 -7.31
C PHE A 34 2.87 10.99 -6.76
N GLY A 35 3.95 10.95 -5.98
CA GLY A 35 4.66 12.13 -5.50
C GLY A 35 5.89 12.42 -6.35
N ALA A 36 6.76 13.31 -5.85
CA ALA A 36 8.05 13.54 -6.48
C ALA A 36 8.95 12.31 -6.38
N ALA A 37 9.76 12.09 -7.43
CA ALA A 37 10.71 10.99 -7.54
C ALA A 37 10.05 9.59 -7.41
N ASP A 38 10.54 8.74 -6.52
CA ASP A 38 10.17 7.33 -6.36
C ASP A 38 9.06 7.11 -5.33
N ARG A 39 8.22 8.13 -5.06
CA ARG A 39 7.27 8.12 -3.94
C ARG A 39 5.83 8.09 -4.40
N PHE A 40 4.95 7.58 -3.55
CA PHE A 40 3.51 7.77 -3.70
C PHE A 40 2.85 8.03 -2.35
N LEU A 41 1.74 8.77 -2.37
CA LEU A 41 0.84 8.93 -1.24
C LEU A 41 -0.26 7.87 -1.36
N GLY A 42 -0.55 7.18 -0.27
CA GLY A 42 -1.67 6.23 -0.19
C GLY A 42 -2.26 6.16 1.20
N LEU A 43 -3.55 5.85 1.31
CA LEU A 43 -4.18 5.47 2.56
C LEU A 43 -3.66 4.09 2.96
N CYS A 44 -3.01 3.99 4.12
CA CYS A 44 -2.55 2.72 4.66
C CYS A 44 -3.69 2.07 5.44
N LEU A 45 -4.30 1.01 4.90
CA LEU A 45 -5.45 0.36 5.56
C LEU A 45 -5.04 -0.37 6.85
N CYS A 46 -3.75 -0.61 7.06
CA CYS A 46 -3.24 -1.15 8.32
C CYS A 46 -3.02 -0.11 9.43
N ARG A 47 -2.99 1.18 9.07
CA ARG A 47 -2.75 2.29 10.02
C ARG A 47 -3.88 3.31 10.04
N GLU A 48 -4.86 3.15 9.14
CA GLU A 48 -6.05 3.99 9.03
C GLU A 48 -5.73 5.46 8.76
N GLU A 49 -4.58 5.72 8.12
CA GLU A 49 -4.11 7.08 7.86
C GLU A 49 -3.34 7.19 6.52
N PRO A 50 -3.35 8.37 5.87
CA PRO A 50 -2.52 8.63 4.70
C PRO A 50 -1.03 8.56 5.05
N ARG A 51 -0.27 7.81 4.26
CA ARG A 51 1.18 7.67 4.41
C ARG A 51 1.89 7.78 3.07
N GLN A 52 3.11 8.30 3.13
CA GLN A 52 4.02 8.31 1.99
C GLN A 52 4.84 7.03 1.97
N PHE A 53 4.88 6.38 0.81
CA PHE A 53 5.65 5.17 0.56
C PHE A 53 6.73 5.44 -0.48
N HIS A 54 7.85 4.73 -0.34
CA HIS A 54 8.92 4.70 -1.33
C HIS A 54 8.75 3.45 -2.18
N LEU A 55 8.59 3.62 -3.50
CA LEU A 55 8.47 2.52 -4.46
C LEU A 55 9.70 1.61 -4.43
N SER A 56 10.89 2.17 -4.23
CA SER A 56 12.14 1.42 -4.07
C SER A 56 12.15 0.46 -2.87
N ARG A 57 11.23 0.62 -1.91
CA ARG A 57 11.06 -0.25 -0.73
C ARG A 57 9.83 -1.14 -0.80
N CYS A 58 9.13 -1.14 -1.94
CA CYS A 58 7.93 -1.93 -2.17
C CYS A 58 8.26 -3.11 -3.09
N SER A 59 7.68 -4.27 -2.80
CA SER A 59 7.80 -5.47 -3.64
C SER A 59 6.51 -6.29 -3.58
N ASN A 60 6.40 -7.34 -4.39
CA ASN A 60 5.27 -8.28 -4.38
C ASN A 60 3.90 -7.60 -4.50
N PHE A 61 3.77 -6.68 -5.46
CA PHE A 61 2.53 -5.96 -5.70
C PHE A 61 1.42 -6.90 -6.18
N GLN A 62 0.29 -6.86 -5.50
CA GLN A 62 -0.95 -7.54 -5.90
C GLN A 62 -2.09 -6.54 -5.94
N LEU A 63 -2.89 -6.58 -7.00
CA LEU A 63 -4.12 -5.83 -7.11
C LEU A 63 -5.23 -6.67 -6.47
N LEU A 64 -5.92 -6.11 -5.49
CA LEU A 64 -7.04 -6.77 -4.81
C LEU A 64 -8.33 -6.00 -5.12
N ASP A 65 -9.45 -6.72 -5.14
CA ASP A 65 -10.77 -6.07 -5.13
C ASP A 65 -10.96 -5.36 -3.79
N ALA A 66 -11.46 -4.13 -3.83
CA ALA A 66 -11.68 -3.33 -2.63
C ALA A 66 -12.83 -3.89 -1.78
N ASP A 67 -13.82 -4.54 -2.42
CA ASP A 67 -14.98 -5.12 -1.74
C ASP A 67 -14.60 -6.29 -0.81
N ASP A 68 -13.46 -6.94 -1.06
CA ASP A 68 -12.92 -8.03 -0.25
C ASP A 68 -12.07 -7.53 0.94
N VAL A 69 -11.90 -6.21 1.10
CA VAL A 69 -10.97 -5.63 2.07
C VAL A 69 -11.69 -4.67 3.01
N ILE A 70 -11.77 -5.07 4.29
CA ILE A 70 -12.32 -4.22 5.35
C ILE A 70 -11.17 -3.61 6.17
N MET A 71 -11.23 -2.30 6.39
CA MET A 71 -10.31 -1.57 7.26
C MET A 71 -10.77 -1.67 8.73
N PRO A 72 -9.87 -1.90 9.71
CA PRO A 72 -8.42 -2.04 9.58
C PRO A 72 -7.99 -3.41 9.07
N VAL A 73 -6.94 -3.42 8.25
CA VAL A 73 -6.28 -4.65 7.77
C VAL A 73 -5.09 -4.97 8.67
N GLU A 74 -4.96 -6.23 9.06
CA GLU A 74 -3.82 -6.67 9.88
C GLU A 74 -2.47 -6.35 9.22
N MET A 75 -1.54 -5.86 10.04
CA MET A 75 -0.17 -5.58 9.68
C MET A 75 0.70 -6.83 9.90
N VAL A 76 0.91 -7.62 8.84
CA VAL A 76 1.73 -8.84 8.94
C VAL A 76 3.22 -8.48 8.84
N GLU A 77 4.01 -8.92 9.80
CA GLU A 77 5.48 -8.88 9.73
C GLU A 77 5.99 -10.05 8.89
N LEU A 78 7.02 -9.80 8.09
CA LEU A 78 7.60 -10.77 7.17
C LEU A 78 9.05 -11.00 7.57
N ASP A 79 9.48 -12.27 7.50
CA ASP A 79 10.86 -12.69 7.73
C ASP A 79 11.83 -12.19 6.62
#